data_AF-A0A3C1XWE3-F1
#
_entry.id   AF-A0A3C1XWE3-F1
#
_cell.length_a   1.000
_cell.length_b   1.000
_cell.length_c   1.000
_cell.angle_alpha   90.00
_cell.angle_beta   90.00
_cell.angle_gamma   90.00
#
_symmetry.space_group_name_H-M   'P 1'
#
loop_
_entity.id
_entity.type
_entity.pdbx_description
1 polymer ?
#
loop_
_entity_poly.entity_id
_entity_poly.type
_entity_poly.pdbx_seq_one_letter_code
_entity_poly.pdbx_strand_id
1 'polypeptide(L)'
;IILLSGVYEPGMDQAGVVLTQTAMAAVVGEWGRVFITIALLLFVFTTLIYNYYLGENALGFFTEKRMPVVIYRILVVILVLWGSVQDLGTVFAFADVTMGLLAIANLIAVALLFKVGLRLMRDYDRQIRAGIEQPVLDPKDFADLDLDPAVWKANMSATPDTTERR
;
A
#
# COMPACT_ATOMS: atom_id res chain seq x y z
N ILE A 1 3.48 11.25 -23.14
CA ILE A 1 4.78 11.92 -23.35
C ILE A 1 5.82 10.93 -23.89
N ILE A 2 6.12 9.82 -23.19
CA ILE A 2 7.05 8.79 -23.68
C ILE A 2 6.62 8.20 -25.05
N LEU A 3 5.32 7.96 -25.25
CA LEU A 3 4.78 7.51 -26.54
C LEU A 3 4.64 8.62 -27.60
N LEU A 4 4.73 9.90 -27.19
CA LEU A 4 4.56 11.07 -28.06
C LEU A 4 5.90 11.67 -28.50
N SER A 5 6.99 11.40 -27.79
CA SER A 5 8.32 11.95 -28.09
C SER A 5 9.05 11.21 -29.21
N GLY A 6 8.59 10.03 -29.62
CA GLY A 6 9.23 9.21 -30.66
C GLY A 6 10.62 8.64 -30.28
N VAL A 7 11.08 8.86 -29.03
CA VAL A 7 12.39 8.40 -28.51
C VAL A 7 12.34 6.94 -28.03
N TYR A 8 11.16 6.33 -28.03
CA TYR A 8 11.02 4.91 -27.70
C TYR A 8 11.37 4.05 -28.93
N GLU A 9 12.60 3.56 -29.02
CA GLU A 9 12.96 2.47 -29.93
C GLU A 9 12.69 1.11 -29.23
N PRO A 10 11.89 0.21 -29.83
CA PRO A 10 11.66 -1.12 -29.28
C PRO A 10 13.00 -1.87 -29.13
N GLY A 11 13.41 -2.17 -27.90
CA GLY A 11 14.67 -2.86 -27.59
C GLY A 11 15.73 -2.03 -26.86
N MET A 12 15.44 -0.78 -26.48
CA MET A 12 16.34 0.00 -25.62
C MET A 12 16.31 -0.46 -24.16
N ASP A 13 17.43 -1.00 -23.68
CA ASP A 13 17.70 -1.28 -22.25
C ASP A 13 18.00 0.01 -21.44
N GLN A 14 17.22 1.07 -21.63
CA GLN A 14 17.33 2.29 -20.83
C GLN A 14 16.33 2.27 -19.68
N ALA A 15 16.84 2.50 -18.46
CA ALA A 15 16.00 2.59 -17.28
C ALA A 15 14.90 3.67 -17.45
N GLY A 16 13.66 3.33 -17.09
CA GLY A 16 12.47 4.16 -17.39
C GLY A 16 12.54 5.61 -16.88
N VAL A 17 13.31 5.87 -15.83
CA VAL A 17 13.58 7.22 -15.32
C VAL A 17 14.40 8.06 -16.33
N VAL A 18 15.48 7.49 -16.88
CA VAL A 18 16.34 8.14 -17.89
C VAL A 18 15.58 8.36 -19.18
N LEU A 19 14.73 7.40 -19.57
CA LEU A 19 13.87 7.53 -20.73
C LEU A 19 12.86 8.67 -20.56
N THR A 20 12.26 8.82 -19.37
CA THR A 20 11.31 9.90 -19.07
C THR A 20 12.00 11.28 -19.09
N GLN A 21 13.21 11.38 -18.53
CA GLN A 21 14.01 12.60 -18.57
C GLN A 21 14.37 13.00 -20.01
N THR A 22 14.78 12.03 -20.84
CA THR A 22 15.15 12.27 -22.24
C THR A 22 13.93 12.62 -23.09
N ALA A 23 12.80 11.94 -22.89
CA ALA A 23 11.55 12.25 -23.57
C ALA A 23 11.02 13.65 -23.22
N MET A 24 11.13 14.08 -21.96
CA MET A 24 10.76 15.44 -21.57
C MET A 24 11.71 16.50 -22.16
N ALA A 25 13.01 16.23 -22.18
CA ALA A 25 13.98 17.11 -22.83
C ALA A 25 13.70 17.27 -24.34
N ALA A 26 13.30 16.18 -25.00
CA ALA A 26 12.97 16.19 -26.43
C ALA A 26 11.72 17.02 -26.76
N VAL A 27 10.73 17.07 -25.86
CA VAL A 27 9.45 17.76 -26.11
C VAL A 27 9.46 19.21 -25.64
N VAL A 28 10.14 19.51 -24.53
CA VAL A 28 10.03 20.82 -23.85
C VAL A 28 11.38 21.56 -23.79
N GLY A 29 12.47 20.91 -24.21
CA GLY A 29 13.85 21.42 -24.12
C GLY A 29 14.56 20.98 -22.84
N GLU A 30 15.87 21.25 -22.76
CA GLU A 30 16.78 20.73 -21.71
C GLU A 30 16.36 21.11 -20.27
N TRP A 31 15.63 22.22 -20.08
CA TRP A 31 15.10 22.60 -18.77
C TRP A 31 14.09 21.57 -18.21
N GLY A 32 13.41 20.83 -19.07
CA GLY A 32 12.49 19.76 -18.69
C GLY A 32 13.20 18.63 -17.95
N ARG A 33 14.48 18.37 -18.26
CA ARG A 33 15.29 17.37 -17.55
C ARG A 33 15.50 17.77 -16.09
N VAL A 34 15.88 19.03 -15.84
CA VAL A 34 16.11 19.55 -14.49
C VAL A 34 14.82 19.53 -13.66
N PHE A 35 13.70 19.93 -14.27
CA PHE A 35 12.39 19.88 -13.61
C PHE A 35 12.03 18.47 -13.14
N ILE A 36 12.15 17.47 -14.03
CA ILE A 36 11.85 16.07 -13.69
C ILE A 36 12.78 15.55 -12.60
N THR A 37 14.07 15.87 -12.63
CA THR A 37 15.02 15.48 -11.58
C THR A 37 14.60 16.02 -10.21
N ILE A 38 14.22 17.30 -10.12
CA ILE A 38 13.76 17.91 -8.87
C ILE A 38 12.44 17.27 -8.40
N ALA A 39 11.49 17.08 -9.31
CA ALA A 39 10.21 16.45 -9.00
C ALA A 39 10.39 15.01 -8.49
N LEU A 40 11.25 14.22 -9.13
CA LEU A 40 11.59 12.86 -8.71
C LEU A 40 12.30 12.85 -7.35
N LEU A 41 13.22 13.78 -7.11
CA LEU A 41 13.91 13.89 -5.82
C LEU A 41 12.90 14.12 -4.68
N LEU A 42 11.98 15.07 -4.85
CA LEU A 42 10.94 15.36 -3.85
C LEU A 42 9.99 14.17 -3.68
N PHE A 43 9.59 13.54 -4.78
CA PHE A 43 8.70 12.37 -4.75
C PHE A 43 9.34 11.20 -3.99
N VAL A 44 10.56 10.81 -4.36
CA VAL A 44 11.29 9.72 -3.70
C VAL A 44 11.54 10.04 -2.23
N PHE A 45 11.86 11.29 -1.89
CA PHE A 45 12.07 11.72 -0.52
C PHE A 45 10.79 11.54 0.34
N THR A 46 9.64 12.02 -0.14
CA THR A 46 8.37 11.86 0.57
C THR A 46 7.98 10.39 0.70
N THR A 47 8.14 9.59 -0.38
CA THR A 47 7.85 8.16 -0.34
C THR A 47 8.75 7.41 0.65
N LEU A 48 10.03 7.77 0.75
CA LEU A 48 10.97 7.16 1.69
C LEU A 48 10.55 7.42 3.14
N ILE A 49 10.23 8.69 3.48
CA ILE A 49 9.76 9.05 4.83
C ILE A 49 8.47 8.31 5.18
N TYR A 50 7.53 8.23 4.23
CA TYR A 50 6.28 7.53 4.43
C TYR A 50 6.50 6.04 4.72
N ASN A 51 7.32 5.35 3.92
CA ASN A 51 7.63 3.93 4.12
C ASN A 51 8.38 3.67 5.42
N TYR A 52 9.30 4.57 5.78
CA TYR A 52 9.99 4.52 7.07
C TYR A 52 9.01 4.61 8.24
N TYR A 53 8.07 5.56 8.19
CA TYR A 53 7.07 5.74 9.24
C TYR A 53 6.12 4.53 9.34
N LEU A 54 5.71 3.97 8.19
CA LEU A 54 4.88 2.78 8.15
C LEU A 54 5.59 1.57 8.79
N GLY A 55 6.87 1.36 8.48
CA GLY A 55 7.66 0.28 9.06
C GLY A 55 7.91 0.45 10.55
N GLU A 56 8.20 1.68 11.00
CA GLU A 56 8.38 1.97 12.43
C GLU A 56 7.10 1.73 13.23
N ASN A 57 5.94 2.18 12.73
CA ASN A 57 4.65 1.91 13.39
C ASN A 57 4.28 0.43 13.40
N ALA A 58 4.48 -0.28 12.29
CA ALA A 58 4.22 -1.71 12.22
C ALA A 58 5.07 -2.48 13.24
N LEU A 59 6.37 -2.16 13.34
CA LEU A 59 7.26 -2.74 14.35
C LEU A 59 6.83 -2.37 15.77
N GLY A 60 6.38 -1.14 16.00
CA GLY A 60 5.87 -0.68 17.29
C GLY A 60 4.63 -1.44 17.75
N PHE A 61 3.78 -1.90 16.81
CA PHE A 61 2.63 -2.75 17.12
C PHE A 61 3.05 -4.16 17.56
N PHE A 62 4.08 -4.74 16.91
CA PHE A 62 4.56 -6.08 17.25
C PHE A 62 5.49 -6.13 18.46
N THR A 63 6.12 -5.02 18.85
CA THR A 63 7.09 -4.98 19.95
C THR A 63 7.19 -3.60 20.61
N GLU A 64 6.97 -3.57 21.93
CA GLU A 64 7.13 -2.35 22.75
C GLU A 64 8.60 -1.98 23.03
N LYS A 65 9.55 -2.86 22.68
CA LYS A 65 10.98 -2.64 22.92
C LYS A 65 11.54 -1.61 21.95
N ARG A 66 12.35 -0.67 22.45
CA ARG A 66 13.02 0.36 21.64
C ARG A 66 14.12 -0.18 20.71
N MET A 67 14.70 -1.34 21.03
CA MET A 67 15.83 -1.91 20.29
C MET A 67 15.51 -2.26 18.82
N PRO A 68 14.43 -3.01 18.51
CA PRO A 68 14.05 -3.30 17.12
C PRO A 68 13.79 -2.05 16.27
N VAL A 69 13.20 -1.01 16.87
CA VAL A 69 12.97 0.27 16.19
C VAL A 69 14.30 0.89 15.78
N VAL A 70 15.27 0.98 16.70
CA VAL A 70 16.61 1.55 16.40
C VAL A 70 17.34 0.76 15.33
N ILE A 71 17.28 -0.58 15.37
CA ILE A 71 17.87 -1.45 14.35
C ILE A 71 17.24 -1.18 12.99
N TYR A 72 15.92 -1.05 12.92
CA TYR A 72 15.20 -0.71 11.70
C TYR A 72 15.66 0.63 11.11
N ARG A 73 15.83 1.67 11.95
CA ARG A 73 16.35 2.98 11.49
C ARG A 73 17.72 2.85 10.83
N ILE A 74 18.62 2.09 11.45
CA ILE A 74 19.97 1.86 10.93
C ILE A 74 19.90 1.10 9.61
N LEU A 75 19.06 0.06 9.51
CA LEU A 75 18.88 -0.73 8.29
C LEU A 75 18.36 0.10 7.12
N VAL A 76 17.36 0.97 7.35
CA VAL A 76 16.82 1.85 6.30
C VAL A 76 17.92 2.77 5.75
N VAL A 77 18.72 3.40 6.62
CA VAL A 77 19.82 4.26 6.18
C VAL A 77 20.87 3.48 5.39
N ILE A 78 21.25 2.28 5.85
CA ILE A 78 22.19 1.41 5.12
C ILE A 78 21.64 1.02 3.75
N LEU A 79 20.35 0.66 3.66
CA LEU A 79 19.72 0.27 2.41
C LEU A 79 19.68 1.43 1.40
N VAL A 80 19.39 2.65 1.87
CA VAL A 80 19.39 3.86 1.05
C VAL A 80 20.79 4.19 0.53
N LEU A 81 21.80 4.12 1.40
CA LEU A 81 23.20 4.33 1.00
C LEU A 81 23.66 3.26 0.02
N TRP A 82 23.33 1.99 0.27
CA TRP A 82 23.64 0.89 -0.63
C TRP A 82 22.98 1.07 -1.99
N GLY A 83 21.68 1.38 -2.02
CA GLY A 83 20.91 1.62 -3.25
C GLY A 83 21.42 2.81 -4.06
N SER A 84 22.03 3.82 -3.44
CA SER A 84 22.64 4.95 -4.14
C SER A 84 23.94 4.58 -4.88
N VAL A 85 24.58 3.46 -4.54
CA VAL A 85 25.84 3.00 -5.15
C VAL A 85 25.62 1.85 -6.15
N GLN A 86 24.47 1.18 -6.08
CA GLN A 86 24.12 0.10 -7.01
C GLN A 86 23.63 0.62 -8.36
N ASP A 87 23.77 -0.22 -9.38
CA ASP A 87 23.13 0.02 -10.67
C ASP A 87 21.61 -0.20 -10.60
N LEU A 88 20.89 0.44 -11.51
CA LEU A 88 19.42 0.40 -11.55
C LEU A 88 18.90 -1.03 -11.75
N GLY A 89 19.60 -1.88 -12.51
CA GLY A 89 19.18 -3.27 -12.75
C GLY A 89 19.18 -4.09 -11.46
N THR A 90 20.26 -4.01 -10.69
CA THR A 90 20.38 -4.66 -9.38
C THR A 90 19.31 -4.18 -8.40
N VAL A 91 19.05 -2.87 -8.36
CA VAL A 91 18.01 -2.29 -7.48
C VAL A 91 16.61 -2.79 -7.86
N PHE A 92 16.28 -2.83 -9.16
CA PHE A 92 15.01 -3.37 -9.61
C PHE A 92 14.88 -4.87 -9.34
N ALA A 93 15.92 -5.66 -9.61
CA ALA A 93 15.90 -7.10 -9.31
C ALA A 93 15.71 -7.36 -7.81
N PHE A 94 16.36 -6.59 -6.95
CA PHE A 94 16.16 -6.66 -5.50
C PHE A 94 14.73 -6.26 -5.08
N ALA A 95 14.18 -5.21 -5.71
CA ALA A 95 12.80 -4.77 -5.47
C ALA A 95 11.79 -5.85 -5.90
N ASP A 96 11.98 -6.47 -7.06
CA ASP A 96 11.11 -7.53 -7.59
C ASP A 96 11.10 -8.76 -6.67
N VAL A 97 12.27 -9.19 -6.19
CA VAL A 97 12.38 -10.30 -5.22
C VAL A 97 11.66 -9.96 -3.92
N THR A 98 11.87 -8.76 -3.39
CA THR A 98 11.26 -8.33 -2.13
C THR A 98 9.74 -8.19 -2.26
N MET A 99 9.26 -7.65 -3.39
CA MET A 99 7.85 -7.51 -3.71
C MET A 99 7.19 -8.88 -3.91
N GLY A 100 7.89 -9.82 -4.54
CA GLY A 100 7.45 -11.21 -4.66
C GLY A 100 7.29 -11.89 -3.30
N LEU A 101 8.27 -11.72 -2.40
CA LEU A 101 8.18 -12.27 -1.04
C LEU A 101 7.00 -11.68 -0.25
N LEU A 102 6.79 -10.37 -0.34
CA LEU A 102 5.66 -9.68 0.29
C LEU A 102 4.32 -10.18 -0.27
N ALA A 103 4.24 -10.35 -1.59
CA ALA A 103 3.04 -10.88 -2.24
C ALA A 103 2.73 -12.31 -1.79
N ILE A 104 3.74 -13.18 -1.68
CA ILE A 104 3.57 -14.55 -1.18
C ILE A 104 3.09 -14.54 0.28
N ALA A 105 3.70 -13.75 1.15
CA ALA A 105 3.28 -13.64 2.55
C ALA A 105 1.82 -13.17 2.68
N ASN A 106 1.45 -12.12 1.94
CA ASN A 106 0.07 -11.63 1.91
C ASN A 106 -0.91 -12.65 1.32
N LEU A 107 -0.51 -13.38 0.27
CA LEU A 107 -1.34 -14.42 -0.33
C LEU A 107 -1.62 -15.56 0.65
N ILE A 108 -0.61 -15.99 1.42
CA ILE A 108 -0.78 -16.99 2.48
C ILE A 108 -1.72 -16.47 3.57
N ALA A 109 -1.54 -15.23 4.03
CA ALA A 109 -2.43 -14.62 5.02
C ALA A 109 -3.88 -14.57 4.52
N VAL A 110 -4.12 -14.10 3.29
CA VAL A 110 -5.46 -14.07 2.68
C VAL A 110 -6.03 -15.48 2.52
N ALA A 111 -5.23 -16.47 2.13
CA ALA A 111 -5.68 -17.86 2.00
C ALA A 111 -6.13 -18.44 3.36
N LEU A 112 -5.43 -18.13 4.45
CA LEU A 112 -5.81 -18.52 5.81
C LEU A 112 -7.09 -17.80 6.26
N LEU A 113 -7.21 -16.50 5.97
CA LEU A 113 -8.38 -15.70 6.29
C LEU A 113 -9.57 -15.96 5.36
N PHE A 114 -9.39 -16.65 4.24
CA PHE A 114 -10.40 -16.82 3.20
C PHE A 114 -11.72 -17.38 3.73
N LYS A 115 -11.66 -18.38 4.63
CA LYS A 115 -12.86 -18.96 5.25
C LYS A 115 -13.60 -17.96 6.14
N VAL A 116 -12.86 -17.21 6.95
CA VAL A 116 -13.43 -16.19 7.86
C VAL A 116 -14.02 -15.03 7.06
N GLY A 117 -13.29 -14.52 6.08
CA GLY A 117 -13.74 -13.47 5.18
C GLY A 117 -15.00 -13.86 4.40
N LEU A 118 -15.08 -15.10 3.91
CA LEU A 118 -16.28 -15.59 3.22
C LEU A 118 -17.48 -15.69 4.17
N ARG A 119 -17.27 -16.04 5.45
CA ARG A 119 -18.34 -16.08 6.46
C ARG A 119 -18.89 -14.68 6.73
N LEU A 120 -18.01 -13.69 6.90
CA LEU A 120 -18.41 -12.28 7.07
C LEU A 120 -19.11 -11.73 5.83
N MET A 121 -18.60 -12.03 4.64
CA MET A 121 -19.21 -11.59 3.38
C MET A 121 -20.62 -12.17 3.19
N ARG A 122 -20.82 -13.46 3.53
CA ARG A 122 -22.14 -14.09 3.47
C ARG A 122 -23.12 -13.48 4.47
N ASP A 123 -22.64 -13.07 5.63
CA ASP A 123 -23.45 -12.37 6.63
C ASP A 123 -23.92 -11.01 6.10
N TYR A 124 -22.98 -10.24 5.56
CA TYR A 124 -23.27 -8.97 4.88
C TYR A 124 -24.28 -9.14 3.73
N ASP A 125 -24.06 -10.12 2.85
CA ASP A 125 -24.97 -10.42 1.73
C ASP A 125 -26.37 -10.83 2.23
N ARG A 126 -26.46 -11.56 3.35
CA ARG A 126 -27.74 -11.93 3.97
C ARG A 126 -28.51 -10.70 4.43
N GLN A 127 -27.83 -9.75 5.07
CA GLN A 127 -28.43 -8.51 5.54
C GLN A 127 -28.93 -7.63 4.39
N ILE A 128 -28.14 -7.50 3.33
CA ILE A 128 -28.55 -6.78 2.11
C ILE A 128 -29.76 -7.44 1.45
N ARG A 129 -29.78 -8.78 1.32
CA ARG A 129 -30.93 -9.52 0.75
C ARG A 129 -32.18 -9.43 1.62
N ALA A 130 -32.03 -9.26 2.92
CA ALA A 130 -33.14 -9.02 3.85
C ALA A 130 -33.70 -7.59 3.76
N GLY A 131 -33.13 -6.73 2.90
CA GLY A 131 -33.59 -5.35 2.71
C GLY A 131 -33.09 -4.39 3.79
N ILE A 132 -32.04 -4.75 4.53
CA ILE A 132 -31.44 -3.86 5.53
C ILE A 132 -30.57 -2.83 4.79
N GLU A 133 -30.97 -1.56 4.83
CA GLU A 133 -30.24 -0.46 4.15
C GLU A 133 -28.84 -0.24 4.71
N GLN A 134 -28.63 -0.55 6.00
CA GLN A 134 -27.35 -0.44 6.69
C GLN A 134 -26.98 -1.77 7.36
N PRO A 135 -26.29 -2.67 6.65
CA PRO A 135 -25.81 -3.91 7.25
C PRO A 135 -24.79 -3.62 8.37
N VAL A 136 -25.00 -4.23 9.54
CA VAL A 136 -24.17 -4.07 10.72
C VAL A 136 -23.59 -5.43 11.12
N LEU A 137 -22.28 -5.49 11.31
CA LEU A 137 -21.62 -6.69 11.84
C LEU A 137 -21.98 -6.82 13.34
N ASP A 138 -22.68 -7.89 13.74
CA ASP A 138 -22.87 -8.22 15.16
C ASP A 138 -21.68 -9.08 15.63
N PRO A 139 -20.81 -8.56 16.54
CA PRO A 139 -19.67 -9.32 17.05
C PRO A 139 -20.06 -10.63 17.76
N LYS A 140 -21.31 -10.73 18.25
CA LYS A 140 -21.80 -11.93 18.96
C LYS A 140 -21.96 -13.12 18.01
N ASP A 141 -22.32 -12.88 16.75
CA ASP A 141 -22.47 -13.91 15.72
C ASP A 141 -21.12 -14.51 15.27
N PHE A 142 -20.02 -13.91 15.72
CA PHE A 142 -18.65 -14.27 15.42
C PHE A 142 -17.78 -14.34 16.70
N ALA A 143 -18.33 -14.88 17.79
CA ALA A 143 -17.62 -15.03 19.06
C ALA A 143 -16.33 -15.90 18.99
N ASP A 144 -16.11 -16.63 17.88
CA ASP A 144 -14.86 -17.33 17.58
C ASP A 144 -13.74 -16.41 17.07
N LEU A 145 -14.05 -15.14 16.77
CA LEU A 145 -13.10 -14.12 16.34
C LEU A 145 -12.82 -13.14 17.49
N ASP A 146 -11.57 -12.72 17.62
CA ASP A 146 -11.13 -11.72 18.61
C ASP A 146 -11.54 -10.30 18.17
N LEU A 147 -12.85 -10.06 18.12
CA LEU A 147 -13.45 -8.79 17.73
C LEU A 147 -13.66 -7.91 18.95
N ASP A 148 -13.12 -6.70 18.94
CA ASP A 148 -13.40 -5.70 19.99
C ASP A 148 -14.86 -5.21 19.89
N PRO A 149 -15.73 -5.54 20.86
CA PRO A 149 -17.13 -5.13 20.83
C PRO A 149 -17.30 -3.62 20.99
N ALA A 150 -16.30 -2.88 21.47
CA ALA A 150 -16.38 -1.44 21.65
C ALA A 150 -16.33 -0.68 20.30
N VAL A 151 -15.64 -1.21 19.30
CA VAL A 151 -15.46 -0.59 17.98
C VAL A 151 -16.76 -0.62 17.15
N TRP A 152 -17.56 -1.66 17.32
CA TRP A 152 -18.75 -1.93 16.49
C TRP A 152 -20.08 -1.46 17.13
N LYS A 153 -20.04 -0.84 18.32
CA LYS A 153 -21.23 -0.33 19.04
C LYS A 153 -21.85 0.93 18.42
N ALA A 154 -21.12 1.66 17.57
CA ALA A 154 -21.51 3.01 17.17
C ALA A 154 -22.81 3.10 16.34
N ASN A 155 -23.28 2.01 15.72
CA ASN A 155 -24.42 2.05 14.78
C ASN A 155 -25.62 1.17 15.17
N MET A 156 -25.63 0.54 16.35
CA MET A 156 -26.79 -0.27 16.80
C MET A 156 -28.04 0.58 17.13
N SER A 157 -27.94 1.91 17.12
CA SER A 157 -29.07 2.83 17.40
C SER A 157 -29.84 3.29 16.16
N ALA A 158 -29.43 2.92 14.94
CA ALA A 158 -30.23 3.16 13.75
C ALA A 158 -31.37 2.13 13.66
N THR A 159 -32.32 2.23 14.60
CA THR A 159 -33.66 1.67 14.40
C THR A 159 -34.23 2.35 13.15
N PRO A 160 -34.68 1.61 12.12
CA PRO A 160 -35.38 2.25 11.02
C PRO A 160 -36.64 2.88 11.61
N ASP A 161 -36.68 4.21 11.61
CA ASP A 161 -37.82 4.97 12.07
C ASP A 161 -39.02 4.57 11.20
N THR A 162 -39.89 3.72 11.74
CA THR A 162 -41.10 3.24 11.06
C THR A 162 -42.26 4.22 11.25
N THR A 163 -41.98 5.48 11.58
CA THR A 163 -42.98 6.46 12.02
C THR A 163 -43.38 7.50 10.96
N GLU A 164 -43.33 7.18 9.67
CA GLU A 164 -44.07 7.94 8.63
C GLU A 164 -44.94 7.02 7.77
N ARG A 165 -45.94 6.40 8.41
CA ARG A 165 -47.22 6.11 7.76
C ARG A 165 -48.34 6.70 8.61
N ARG A 166 -48.78 7.92 8.29
CA ARG A 166 -50.16 8.36 8.46
C ARG A 166 -50.45 9.61 7.62
#